data_AF-A0A6C0E7J3-F1
#
_entry.id   AF-A0A6C0E7J3-F1
#
_cell.length_a   1.000
_cell.length_b   1.000
_cell.length_c   1.000
_cell.angle_alpha   90.00
_cell.angle_beta   90.00
_cell.angle_gamma   90.00
#
_symmetry.space_group_name_H-M   'P 1'
#
loop_
_entity.id
_entity.type
_entity.pdbx_description
1 polymer ?
#
loop_
_entity_poly.entity_id
_entity_poly.type
_entity_poly.pdbx_seq_one_letter_code
_entity_poly.pdbx_strand_id
1 'polypeptide(L)'
;MRKLSELGKAMADNLTKNPTVILTISIFTIYLIITYLNPIHKDTHIEGFSNNSNNKNSLNLYLFYTEDCPHSKKFLNDQWITLKKKYQSQIVFNEFNCKEESSKGICKRFQIKIVPAIFLIEDTTHLEFKGTRSLQRLQEFLDKNIKDHRENFNQSSSTDVIVSDDLPATTNEKIPCDAELSKVEDLDKEFYEYSIKYPKPYSQYNMTLNANLKKEKNIKPYQLAYTIIHEHIRRCGNNDLETMKEAAYKMKDKIAEWGLAQRELLEQIRKQNNSDEKNVTTAIMYAAGFE
;
A
#
# COMPACT_ATOMS: atom_id res chain seq x y z
N MET A 1 -15.80 -1.04 -62.07
CA MET A 1 -15.68 0.21 -61.28
C MET A 1 -16.97 1.03 -61.19
N ARG A 2 -17.73 1.30 -62.26
CA ARG A 2 -19.02 2.06 -62.18
C ARG A 2 -20.08 1.49 -61.24
N LYS A 3 -20.26 0.17 -61.16
CA LYS A 3 -21.26 -0.46 -60.27
C LYS A 3 -20.99 -0.26 -58.77
N LEU A 4 -19.74 -0.06 -58.37
CA LEU A 4 -19.38 0.18 -56.97
C LEU A 4 -19.62 1.64 -56.56
N SER A 5 -19.47 2.60 -57.48
CA SER A 5 -19.75 4.01 -57.18
C SER A 5 -21.25 4.31 -57.06
N GLU A 6 -22.09 3.63 -57.85
CA GLU A 6 -23.54 3.80 -57.74
C GLU A 6 -24.11 3.15 -56.48
N LEU A 7 -23.55 2.02 -56.06
CA LEU A 7 -23.93 1.38 -54.79
C LEU A 7 -23.57 2.28 -53.58
N GLY A 8 -22.42 2.97 -53.63
CA GLY A 8 -22.02 3.93 -52.60
C GLY A 8 -22.93 5.14 -52.49
N LYS A 9 -23.38 5.70 -53.63
CA LYS A 9 -24.34 6.82 -53.65
C LYS A 9 -25.72 6.43 -53.12
N ALA A 10 -26.24 5.27 -53.55
CA ALA A 10 -27.53 4.78 -53.09
C ALA A 10 -27.55 4.50 -51.57
N MET A 11 -26.44 4.03 -51.00
CA MET A 11 -26.31 3.86 -49.55
C MET A 11 -26.26 5.22 -48.81
N ALA A 12 -25.51 6.20 -49.32
CA ALA A 12 -25.43 7.54 -48.71
C ALA A 12 -26.79 8.29 -48.70
N ASP A 13 -27.57 8.15 -49.77
CA ASP A 13 -28.90 8.77 -49.87
C ASP A 13 -29.93 8.12 -48.92
N ASN A 14 -29.75 6.84 -48.58
CA ASN A 14 -30.63 6.14 -47.64
C ASN A 14 -30.29 6.48 -46.17
N LEU A 15 -29.02 6.77 -45.88
CA LEU A 15 -28.57 7.24 -44.57
C LEU A 15 -29.11 8.64 -44.22
N THR A 16 -29.39 9.50 -45.20
CA THR A 16 -29.81 10.91 -44.95
C THR A 16 -31.33 11.10 -44.88
N LYS A 17 -32.12 10.16 -45.42
CA LYS A 17 -33.59 10.29 -45.50
C LYS A 17 -34.36 9.67 -44.35
N ASN A 18 -33.71 8.83 -43.54
CA ASN A 18 -34.40 8.08 -42.51
C ASN A 18 -33.92 8.51 -41.11
N PRO A 19 -34.65 9.41 -40.42
CA PRO A 19 -34.19 10.00 -39.16
C PRO A 19 -33.97 8.96 -38.06
N THR A 20 -34.67 7.83 -38.12
CA THR A 20 -34.47 6.69 -37.21
C THR A 20 -33.12 6.02 -37.40
N VAL A 21 -32.64 5.86 -38.64
CA VAL A 21 -31.33 5.24 -38.93
C VAL A 21 -30.20 6.14 -38.44
N ILE A 22 -30.31 7.45 -38.65
CA ILE A 22 -29.35 8.44 -38.13
C ILE A 22 -29.31 8.37 -36.61
N LEU A 23 -30.49 8.34 -35.95
CA LEU A 23 -30.57 8.23 -34.50
C LEU A 23 -29.90 6.95 -33.97
N THR A 24 -30.12 5.80 -34.63
CA THR A 24 -29.47 4.55 -34.21
C THR A 24 -27.95 4.58 -34.37
N ILE A 25 -27.43 5.19 -35.44
CA ILE A 25 -26.00 5.32 -35.66
C ILE A 25 -25.40 6.28 -34.63
N SER A 26 -26.06 7.42 -34.38
CA SER A 26 -25.63 8.38 -33.36
C SER A 26 -25.65 7.79 -31.94
N ILE A 27 -26.66 6.99 -31.58
CA ILE A 27 -26.72 6.30 -30.28
C ILE A 27 -25.58 5.28 -30.18
N PHE A 28 -25.32 4.52 -31.24
CA PHE A 28 -24.24 3.52 -31.26
C PHE A 28 -22.85 4.17 -31.19
N THR A 29 -22.63 5.27 -31.91
CA THR A 29 -21.37 6.01 -31.82
C THR A 29 -21.20 6.67 -30.46
N ILE A 30 -22.25 7.25 -29.88
CA ILE A 30 -22.22 7.78 -28.50
C ILE A 30 -21.95 6.66 -27.50
N TYR A 31 -22.55 5.48 -27.65
CA TYR A 31 -22.29 4.32 -26.80
C TYR A 31 -20.84 3.85 -26.90
N LEU A 32 -20.29 3.75 -28.11
CA LEU A 32 -18.87 3.44 -28.32
C LEU A 32 -17.97 4.52 -27.74
N ILE A 33 -18.30 5.79 -27.94
CA ILE A 33 -17.57 6.94 -27.37
C ILE A 33 -17.62 6.89 -25.83
N ILE A 34 -18.76 6.62 -25.20
CA ILE A 34 -18.86 6.44 -23.73
C ILE A 34 -18.02 5.23 -23.28
N THR A 35 -18.05 4.14 -24.04
CA THR A 35 -17.29 2.91 -23.72
C THR A 35 -15.77 3.10 -23.87
N TYR A 36 -15.32 3.94 -24.82
CA TYR A 36 -13.90 4.17 -25.13
C TYR A 36 -13.31 5.44 -24.51
N LEU A 37 -14.12 6.48 -24.23
CA LEU A 37 -13.70 7.73 -23.56
C LEU A 37 -13.88 7.70 -22.05
N ASN A 38 -14.57 6.70 -21.49
CA ASN A 38 -14.35 6.36 -20.10
C ASN A 38 -13.10 5.49 -20.04
N PRO A 39 -11.91 6.05 -19.74
CA PRO A 39 -10.88 5.20 -19.19
C PRO A 39 -11.52 4.59 -17.96
N ILE A 40 -11.78 3.28 -18.01
CA ILE A 40 -12.03 2.50 -16.81
C ILE A 40 -10.73 2.68 -16.02
N HIS A 41 -10.69 3.71 -15.17
CA HIS A 41 -9.97 3.66 -13.93
C HIS A 41 -10.55 2.43 -13.25
N LYS A 42 -9.88 1.29 -13.48
CA LYS A 42 -10.05 0.15 -12.62
C LYS A 42 -9.51 0.64 -11.29
N ASP A 43 -10.38 1.24 -10.51
CA ASP A 43 -10.25 1.25 -9.06
C ASP A 43 -10.44 -0.22 -8.67
N THR A 44 -9.38 -0.99 -8.87
CA THR A 44 -9.32 -2.34 -8.35
C THR A 44 -9.21 -2.16 -6.84
N HIS A 45 -10.33 -2.25 -6.16
CA HIS A 45 -10.32 -2.43 -4.71
C HIS A 45 -9.62 -3.78 -4.45
N ILE A 46 -8.35 -3.77 -4.03
CA ILE A 46 -7.74 -4.97 -3.44
C ILE A 46 -8.23 -4.98 -2.00
N GLU A 47 -9.35 -5.66 -1.76
CA GLU A 47 -9.76 -5.97 -0.39
C GLU A 47 -8.60 -6.69 0.32
N GLY A 48 -8.18 -6.14 1.46
CA GLY A 48 -7.19 -6.71 2.40
C GLY A 48 -5.77 -6.16 2.32
N PHE A 49 -5.59 -4.88 1.96
CA PHE A 49 -4.48 -4.06 2.44
C PHE A 49 -5.08 -2.82 3.12
N SER A 50 -5.18 -2.83 4.46
CA SER A 50 -5.37 -1.62 5.25
C SER A 50 -4.04 -1.35 5.94
N ASN A 51 -3.22 -0.49 5.33
CA ASN A 51 -2.10 0.12 6.04
C ASN A 51 -2.69 1.16 6.98
N ASN A 52 -3.02 0.80 8.22
CA ASN A 52 -3.29 1.82 9.23
C ASN A 52 -1.95 2.28 9.82
N SER A 53 -1.11 2.84 8.95
CA SER A 53 -0.19 3.88 9.37
C SER A 53 -1.07 4.99 9.94
N ASN A 54 -0.73 5.53 11.10
CA ASN A 54 -1.46 6.65 11.69
C ASN A 54 -1.43 7.94 10.86
N ASN A 55 -0.86 7.92 9.66
CA ASN A 55 -1.38 8.73 8.58
C ASN A 55 -2.34 7.87 7.76
N LYS A 56 -3.65 8.10 7.89
CA LYS A 56 -4.67 7.82 6.85
C LYS A 56 -4.40 8.60 5.53
N ASN A 57 -3.14 8.95 5.30
CA ASN A 57 -2.67 10.00 4.44
C ASN A 57 -1.19 9.81 4.01
N SER A 58 -0.63 8.61 4.11
CA SER A 58 0.72 8.37 3.58
C SER A 58 0.65 7.73 2.19
N LEU A 59 1.16 8.45 1.20
CA LEU A 59 1.35 7.93 -0.14
C LEU A 59 2.51 6.91 -0.13
N ASN A 60 2.24 5.69 -0.58
CA ASN A 60 3.25 4.66 -0.71
C ASN A 60 3.51 4.36 -2.18
N LEU A 61 4.77 4.29 -2.59
CA LEU A 61 5.14 3.89 -3.95
C LEU A 61 5.74 2.49 -3.94
N TYR A 62 5.04 1.54 -4.53
CA TYR A 62 5.42 0.14 -4.62
C TYR A 62 6.08 -0.11 -5.98
N LEU A 63 7.29 -0.66 -5.97
CA LEU A 63 8.00 -1.15 -7.14
C LEU A 63 8.06 -2.68 -7.11
N PHE A 64 7.44 -3.30 -8.11
CA PHE A 64 7.56 -4.73 -8.35
C PHE A 64 8.57 -4.96 -9.46
N TYR A 65 9.59 -5.77 -9.17
CA TYR A 65 10.70 -6.00 -10.09
C TYR A 65 11.17 -7.46 -10.07
N THR A 66 12.10 -7.80 -10.95
CA THR A 66 12.91 -9.01 -10.81
C THR A 66 14.34 -8.69 -11.16
N GLU A 67 15.31 -9.29 -10.46
CA GLU A 67 16.72 -9.03 -10.72
C GLU A 67 17.13 -9.42 -12.15
N ASP A 68 16.66 -10.54 -12.69
CA ASP A 68 17.11 -11.01 -14.01
C ASP A 68 16.52 -10.25 -15.21
N CYS A 69 15.67 -9.24 -14.97
CA CYS A 69 15.07 -8.45 -16.04
C CYS A 69 15.95 -7.21 -16.35
N PRO A 70 16.47 -7.06 -17.59
CA PRO A 70 17.28 -5.90 -17.96
C PRO A 70 16.55 -4.57 -17.77
N HIS A 71 15.25 -4.53 -18.05
CA HIS A 71 14.42 -3.33 -17.83
C HIS A 71 14.31 -2.98 -16.34
N SER A 72 14.20 -3.97 -15.46
CA SER A 72 14.16 -3.77 -14.01
C SER A 72 15.50 -3.29 -13.47
N LYS A 73 16.61 -3.92 -13.87
CA LYS A 73 17.97 -3.50 -13.46
C LYS A 73 18.24 -2.05 -13.87
N LYS A 74 17.96 -1.70 -15.13
CA LYS A 74 18.14 -0.33 -15.63
C LYS A 74 17.29 0.67 -14.83
N PHE A 75 16.05 0.31 -14.52
CA PHE A 75 15.14 1.17 -13.78
C PHE A 75 15.58 1.43 -12.35
N LEU A 76 15.97 0.36 -11.64
CA LEU A 76 16.49 0.43 -10.27
C LEU A 76 17.75 1.30 -10.17
N ASN A 77 18.68 1.13 -11.10
CA ASN A 77 19.98 1.80 -11.08
C ASN A 77 19.95 3.27 -11.53
N ASP A 78 18.83 3.78 -12.04
CA ASP A 78 18.75 5.12 -12.63
C ASP A 78 17.53 5.91 -12.11
N GLN A 79 16.35 5.68 -12.69
CA GLN A 79 15.16 6.49 -12.37
C GLN A 79 14.74 6.32 -10.90
N TRP A 80 14.83 5.10 -10.37
CA TRP A 80 14.32 4.78 -9.04
C TRP A 80 15.09 5.46 -7.90
N ILE A 81 16.43 5.46 -7.96
CA ILE A 81 17.29 6.17 -7.00
C ILE A 81 16.97 7.67 -7.00
N THR A 82 16.79 8.24 -8.18
CA THR A 82 16.47 9.66 -8.34
C THR A 82 15.11 10.01 -7.74
N LEU A 83 14.09 9.16 -7.94
CA LEU A 83 12.77 9.32 -7.34
C LEU A 83 12.82 9.22 -5.82
N LYS A 84 13.48 8.20 -5.27
CA LYS A 84 13.66 8.04 -3.82
C LYS A 84 14.27 9.30 -3.20
N LYS A 85 15.37 9.80 -3.76
CA LYS A 85 16.04 11.00 -3.26
C LYS A 85 15.12 12.23 -3.27
N LYS A 86 14.30 12.41 -4.31
CA LYS A 86 13.41 13.57 -4.45
C LYS A 86 12.19 13.52 -3.52
N TYR A 87 11.60 12.33 -3.31
CA TYR A 87 10.29 12.20 -2.66
C TYR A 87 10.30 11.46 -1.32
N GLN A 88 11.45 11.01 -0.80
CA GLN A 88 11.55 10.28 0.48
C GLN A 88 10.88 10.96 1.69
N SER A 89 10.71 12.29 1.68
CA SER A 89 10.00 13.02 2.75
C SER A 89 8.48 13.07 2.58
N GLN A 90 7.95 12.69 1.41
CA GLN A 90 6.54 12.80 1.05
C GLN A 90 5.91 11.44 0.72
N ILE A 91 6.74 10.46 0.34
CA ILE A 91 6.33 9.15 -0.14
C ILE A 91 7.16 8.08 0.56
N VAL A 92 6.50 7.00 0.98
CA VAL A 92 7.14 5.78 1.47
C VAL A 92 7.42 4.85 0.30
N PHE A 93 8.68 4.47 0.11
CA PHE A 93 9.10 3.62 -1.02
C PHE A 93 9.21 2.17 -0.59
N ASN A 94 8.57 1.27 -1.33
CA ASN A 94 8.60 -0.17 -1.10
C ASN A 94 9.02 -0.91 -2.38
N GLU A 95 9.83 -1.94 -2.24
CA GLU A 95 10.37 -2.72 -3.34
C GLU A 95 10.08 -4.20 -3.13
N PHE A 96 9.65 -4.88 -4.18
CA PHE A 96 9.26 -6.29 -4.14
C PHE A 96 9.87 -7.04 -5.32
N ASN A 97 10.83 -7.91 -5.04
CA ASN A 97 11.44 -8.79 -6.04
C ASN A 97 10.57 -10.03 -6.27
N CYS A 98 9.77 -10.05 -7.34
CA CYS A 98 8.79 -11.11 -7.58
C CYS A 98 9.34 -12.52 -7.81
N LYS A 99 10.67 -12.70 -7.80
CA LYS A 99 11.32 -14.01 -7.75
C LYS A 99 11.57 -14.51 -6.33
N GLU A 100 11.68 -13.61 -5.35
CA GLU A 100 11.88 -13.95 -3.94
C GLU A 100 10.61 -14.51 -3.33
N GLU A 101 10.74 -15.60 -2.58
CA GLU A 101 9.62 -16.29 -1.94
C GLU A 101 8.83 -15.36 -1.00
N SER A 102 9.53 -14.49 -0.27
CA SER A 102 8.97 -13.50 0.66
C SER A 102 7.99 -12.53 -0.01
N SER A 103 8.16 -12.23 -1.30
CA SER A 103 7.33 -11.26 -2.03
C SER A 103 6.47 -11.87 -3.15
N LYS A 104 6.58 -13.17 -3.42
CA LYS A 104 5.70 -13.89 -4.38
C LYS A 104 4.22 -13.68 -4.08
N GLY A 105 3.83 -13.69 -2.81
CA GLY A 105 2.45 -13.47 -2.39
C GLY A 105 1.91 -12.11 -2.80
N ILE A 106 2.65 -11.04 -2.53
CA ILE A 106 2.23 -9.67 -2.88
C ILE A 106 2.27 -9.44 -4.39
N CYS A 107 3.28 -9.95 -5.10
CA CYS A 107 3.34 -9.90 -6.56
C CYS A 107 2.14 -10.62 -7.23
N LYS A 108 1.74 -11.77 -6.70
CA LYS A 108 0.54 -12.49 -7.17
C LYS A 108 -0.73 -11.69 -6.89
N ARG A 109 -0.84 -11.07 -5.71
CA ARG A 109 -2.01 -10.28 -5.31
C ARG A 109 -2.22 -9.04 -6.18
N PHE A 110 -1.14 -8.34 -6.50
CA PHE A 110 -1.14 -7.21 -7.44
C PHE A 110 -1.19 -7.66 -8.91
N GLN A 111 -1.31 -8.97 -9.16
CA GLN A 111 -1.39 -9.56 -10.50
C GLN A 111 -0.26 -9.09 -11.43
N ILE A 112 0.96 -8.99 -10.89
CA ILE A 112 2.12 -8.50 -11.62
C ILE A 112 2.46 -9.48 -12.74
N LYS A 113 2.22 -9.05 -13.99
CA LYS A 113 2.54 -9.83 -15.20
C LYS A 113 3.81 -9.36 -15.91
N ILE A 114 4.14 -8.07 -15.76
CA ILE A 114 5.25 -7.41 -16.46
C ILE A 114 6.00 -6.58 -15.44
N VAL A 115 7.33 -6.66 -15.45
CA VAL A 115 8.22 -5.89 -14.57
C VAL A 115 9.14 -4.96 -15.36
N PRO A 116 9.56 -3.81 -14.81
CA PRO A 116 9.13 -3.28 -13.50
C PRO A 116 7.71 -2.73 -13.55
N ALA A 117 6.92 -2.95 -12.49
CA ALA A 117 5.58 -2.37 -12.34
C ALA A 117 5.54 -1.47 -11.11
N ILE A 118 4.83 -0.34 -11.22
CA ILE A 118 4.84 0.71 -10.21
C ILE A 118 3.40 1.02 -9.82
N PHE A 119 3.14 1.02 -8.52
CA PHE A 119 1.82 1.31 -7.96
C PHE A 119 1.96 2.40 -6.91
N LEU A 120 1.13 3.43 -7.00
CA LEU A 120 0.92 4.35 -5.90
C LEU A 120 -0.23 3.82 -5.05
N ILE A 121 -0.01 3.66 -3.75
CA ILE A 121 -0.99 3.17 -2.79
C ILE A 121 -1.36 4.34 -1.87
N GLU A 122 -2.65 4.56 -1.75
CA GLU A 122 -3.26 5.53 -0.86
C GLU A 122 -4.41 4.83 -0.13
N ASP A 123 -4.25 4.63 1.17
CA ASP A 123 -5.15 3.85 2.01
C ASP A 123 -5.48 2.47 1.43
N THR A 124 -6.71 2.27 0.94
CA THR A 124 -7.20 1.02 0.34
C THR A 124 -7.19 1.03 -1.19
N THR A 125 -6.84 2.17 -1.79
CA THR A 125 -6.81 2.36 -3.23
C THR A 125 -5.39 2.24 -3.76
N HIS A 126 -5.27 1.80 -5.01
CA HIS A 126 -3.99 1.79 -5.68
C HIS A 126 -4.15 2.26 -7.12
N LEU A 127 -3.14 2.96 -7.61
CA LEU A 127 -3.05 3.45 -8.97
C LEU A 127 -1.78 2.92 -9.63
N GLU A 128 -1.96 2.06 -10.64
CA GLU A 128 -0.85 1.59 -11.47
C GLU A 128 -0.34 2.71 -12.38
N PHE A 129 0.97 2.93 -12.41
CA PHE A 129 1.59 3.81 -13.40
C PHE A 129 1.69 3.10 -14.76
N LYS A 130 0.87 3.55 -15.72
CA LYS A 130 0.81 3.00 -17.08
C LYS A 130 1.58 3.81 -18.14
N GLY A 131 2.26 4.89 -17.71
CA GLY A 131 3.01 5.77 -18.59
C GLY A 131 4.36 5.19 -19.06
N THR A 132 5.07 5.94 -19.89
CA THR A 132 6.47 5.62 -20.19
C THR A 132 7.30 5.77 -18.91
N ARG A 133 8.16 4.80 -18.62
CA ARG A 133 8.97 4.75 -17.38
C ARG A 133 10.15 5.73 -17.40
N SER A 134 9.98 6.90 -18.01
CA SER A 134 10.98 7.97 -17.95
C SER A 134 10.85 8.70 -16.62
N LEU A 135 11.98 9.24 -16.15
CA LEU A 135 12.03 9.99 -14.89
C LEU A 135 11.01 11.14 -14.88
N GLN A 136 10.93 11.91 -15.98
CA GLN A 136 10.01 13.03 -16.11
C GLN A 136 8.54 12.60 -15.92
N ARG A 137 8.08 11.54 -16.59
CA ARG A 137 6.68 11.11 -16.50
C ARG A 137 6.33 10.56 -15.13
N LEU A 138 7.30 9.91 -14.47
CA LEU A 138 7.12 9.44 -13.09
C LEU A 138 7.06 10.61 -12.12
N GLN A 139 7.88 11.63 -12.30
CA GLN A 139 7.81 12.85 -11.50
C GLN A 139 6.47 13.57 -11.70
N GLU A 140 6.01 13.76 -12.93
CA GLU A 140 4.70 14.34 -13.24
C GLU A 140 3.56 13.55 -12.58
N PHE A 141 3.63 12.21 -12.64
CA PHE A 141 2.67 11.34 -11.97
C PHE A 141 2.68 11.53 -10.46
N LEU A 142 3.86 11.52 -9.82
CA LEU A 142 3.97 11.70 -8.37
C LEU A 142 3.57 13.10 -7.92
N ASP A 143 4.04 14.14 -8.62
CA ASP A 143 3.74 15.54 -8.30
C ASP A 143 2.23 15.79 -8.36
N LYS A 144 1.54 15.25 -9.38
CA LYS A 144 0.09 15.32 -9.50
C LYS A 144 -0.60 14.64 -8.31
N ASN A 145 -0.28 13.38 -8.02
CA ASN A 145 -0.98 12.63 -6.98
C ASN A 145 -0.66 13.16 -5.57
N ILE A 146 0.55 13.68 -5.32
CA ILE A 146 0.89 14.38 -4.07
C ILE A 146 0.05 15.63 -3.91
N LYS A 147 -0.15 16.40 -4.99
CA LYS A 147 -0.99 17.59 -4.96
C LYS A 147 -2.45 17.23 -4.68
N ASP A 148 -3.01 16.29 -5.43
CA ASP A 148 -4.38 15.82 -5.27
C ASP A 148 -4.60 15.30 -3.83
N HIS A 149 -3.64 14.55 -3.29
CA HIS A 149 -3.63 14.06 -1.92
C HIS A 149 -3.72 15.19 -0.87
N ARG A 150 -2.95 16.28 -1.07
CA ARG A 150 -2.96 17.44 -0.16
C ARG A 150 -4.25 18.26 -0.25
N GLU A 151 -4.82 18.41 -1.44
CA GLU A 151 -6.06 19.16 -1.65
C GLU A 151 -7.25 18.43 -1.01
N ASN A 152 -7.32 17.11 -1.14
CA ASN A 152 -8.33 16.27 -0.49
C ASN A 152 -8.23 16.32 1.05
N PHE A 153 -7.02 16.49 1.59
CA PHE A 153 -6.80 16.63 3.03
C PHE A 153 -7.31 17.98 3.57
N ASN A 154 -7.04 19.09 2.87
CA ASN A 154 -7.40 20.43 3.29
C ASN A 154 -8.92 20.71 3.27
N GLN A 155 -9.70 19.95 2.51
CA GLN A 155 -11.16 20.13 2.41
C GLN A 155 -11.95 19.44 3.52
N SER A 156 -11.33 18.51 4.28
CA SER A 156 -11.94 17.81 5.43
C SER A 156 -11.87 18.58 6.76
N SER A 157 -11.18 19.73 6.76
CA SER A 157 -10.83 20.50 7.97
C SER A 157 -11.58 21.84 8.11
N SER A 158 -12.66 22.08 7.37
CA SER A 158 -13.43 23.33 7.49
C SER A 158 -14.59 23.21 8.48
N THR A 159 -14.27 23.20 9.77
CA THR A 159 -15.08 23.85 10.81
C THR A 159 -14.12 24.43 11.84
N ASP A 160 -13.87 25.74 11.67
CA ASP A 160 -13.29 26.76 12.56
C ASP A 160 -12.51 26.32 13.81
N VAL A 161 -11.19 26.54 13.84
CA VAL A 161 -10.48 27.44 14.79
C VAL A 161 -9.12 27.85 14.19
N ILE A 162 -8.78 29.12 14.36
CA ILE A 162 -7.63 29.90 13.87
C ILE A 162 -6.39 29.79 14.80
N VAL A 163 -5.21 29.53 14.18
CA VAL A 163 -3.81 29.96 14.53
C VAL A 163 -3.17 29.29 15.77
N SER A 164 -1.89 28.89 15.84
CA SER A 164 -0.64 29.45 15.26
C SER A 164 0.48 28.39 15.20
N ASP A 165 1.44 28.69 14.34
CA ASP A 165 2.82 28.19 14.26
C ASP A 165 3.46 27.76 15.59
N ASP A 166 4.06 26.56 15.56
CA ASP A 166 5.44 26.26 15.96
C ASP A 166 5.57 24.75 16.23
N LEU A 167 6.36 24.01 15.46
CA LEU A 167 7.41 23.12 15.99
C LEU A 167 8.29 22.54 14.86
N PRO A 168 9.58 22.28 15.15
CA PRO A 168 10.63 22.20 14.17
C PRO A 168 10.89 20.77 13.66
N ALA A 169 11.60 20.73 12.55
CA ALA A 169 12.27 19.54 12.05
C ALA A 169 13.37 19.05 13.02
N THR A 170 13.59 17.72 12.99
CA THR A 170 14.78 16.96 13.42
C THR A 170 15.13 16.87 14.90
N THR A 171 14.91 15.70 15.52
CA THR A 171 15.83 15.06 16.47
C THR A 171 15.56 13.54 16.53
N ASN A 172 16.64 12.74 16.65
CA ASN A 172 16.63 11.31 16.96
C ASN A 172 16.11 11.09 18.39
N GLU A 173 14.83 11.30 18.65
CA GLU A 173 14.24 11.05 19.97
C GLU A 173 13.81 9.58 20.08
N LYS A 174 14.35 8.88 21.08
CA LYS A 174 14.03 7.47 21.37
C LYS A 174 12.54 7.37 21.71
N ILE A 175 11.76 6.75 20.82
CA ILE A 175 10.32 6.53 21.03
C ILE A 175 10.15 5.75 22.34
N PRO A 176 9.31 6.24 23.27
CA PRO A 176 9.12 5.56 24.54
C PRO A 176 8.29 4.28 24.33
N CYS A 177 8.67 3.23 25.07
CA CYS A 177 8.10 1.89 24.93
C CYS A 177 6.86 1.67 25.82
N ASP A 178 6.30 2.76 26.34
CA ASP A 178 5.07 2.80 27.12
C ASP A 178 3.87 2.98 26.19
N ALA A 179 3.63 1.98 25.34
CA ALA A 179 2.48 1.97 24.46
C ALA A 179 1.33 1.15 25.05
N GLU A 180 0.10 1.64 24.89
CA GLU A 180 -1.11 0.92 25.21
C GLU A 180 -1.47 -0.02 24.06
N LEU A 181 -1.46 -1.33 24.32
CA LEU A 181 -1.87 -2.36 23.35
C LEU A 181 -3.28 -2.87 23.65
N SER A 182 -4.12 -2.92 22.62
CA SER A 182 -5.50 -3.41 22.72
C SER A 182 -5.86 -4.36 21.58
N LYS A 183 -6.79 -5.26 21.84
CA LYS A 183 -7.29 -6.27 20.91
C LYS A 183 -8.82 -6.32 21.00
N VAL A 184 -9.49 -6.35 19.86
CA VAL A 184 -10.94 -6.57 19.75
C VAL A 184 -11.18 -7.79 18.89
N GLU A 185 -11.95 -8.75 19.39
CA GLU A 185 -12.31 -9.97 18.67
C GLU A 185 -13.83 -10.15 18.71
N ASP A 186 -14.43 -10.32 17.53
CA ASP A 186 -15.83 -10.70 17.35
C ASP A 186 -15.85 -12.04 16.60
N LEU A 187 -15.98 -13.13 17.35
CA LEU A 187 -15.91 -14.49 16.82
C LEU A 187 -17.07 -14.81 15.87
N ASP A 188 -18.25 -14.23 16.10
CA ASP A 188 -19.43 -14.45 15.25
C ASP A 188 -19.24 -13.80 13.88
N LYS A 189 -18.60 -12.63 13.86
CA LYS A 189 -18.26 -11.91 12.62
C LYS A 189 -16.90 -12.33 12.05
N GLU A 190 -16.16 -13.20 12.73
CA GLU A 190 -14.75 -13.53 12.46
C GLU A 190 -13.91 -12.27 12.23
N PHE A 191 -14.12 -11.27 13.07
CA PHE A 191 -13.45 -9.98 13.01
C PHE A 191 -12.40 -9.87 14.11
N TYR A 192 -11.20 -9.45 13.73
CA TYR A 192 -10.06 -9.28 14.63
C TYR A 192 -9.48 -7.90 14.40
N GLU A 193 -9.22 -7.15 15.47
CA GLU A 193 -8.55 -5.86 15.45
C GLU A 193 -7.48 -5.81 16.54
N TYR A 194 -6.31 -5.29 16.18
CA TYR A 194 -5.16 -5.10 17.07
C TYR A 194 -4.69 -3.66 16.97
N SER A 195 -4.53 -3.00 18.09
CA SER A 195 -4.14 -1.59 18.16
C SER A 195 -3.00 -1.37 19.13
N ILE A 196 -2.18 -0.38 18.82
CA ILE A 196 -1.16 0.17 19.71
C ILE A 196 -1.27 1.68 19.73
N LYS A 197 -1.26 2.30 20.91
CA LYS A 197 -1.35 3.75 21.11
C LYS A 197 -0.23 4.26 21.99
N TYR A 198 0.41 5.35 21.61
CA TYR A 198 1.49 5.98 22.33
C TYR A 198 1.01 7.27 23.01
N PRO A 199 1.61 7.62 24.16
CA PRO A 199 1.34 8.91 24.81
C PRO A 199 1.81 10.07 23.93
N LYS A 200 1.26 11.27 24.15
CA LYS A 200 1.76 12.49 23.49
C LYS A 200 3.21 12.77 23.93
N PRO A 201 4.09 13.29 23.05
CA PRO A 201 3.80 13.74 21.68
C PRO A 201 3.73 12.60 20.64
N TYR A 202 4.13 11.38 20.98
CA TYR A 202 4.34 10.22 20.08
C TYR A 202 3.09 9.59 19.45
N SER A 203 1.93 10.24 19.57
CA SER A 203 0.65 9.76 19.01
C SER A 203 0.67 9.53 17.49
N GLN A 204 1.63 10.12 16.76
CA GLN A 204 1.86 9.86 15.33
C GLN A 204 2.24 8.40 15.05
N TYR A 205 2.68 7.63 16.05
CA TYR A 205 3.10 6.25 15.91
C TYR A 205 2.03 5.21 16.24
N ASN A 206 0.80 5.61 16.62
CA ASN A 206 -0.26 4.62 16.88
C ASN A 206 -0.53 3.81 15.59
N MET A 207 -1.06 2.61 15.76
CA MET A 207 -1.37 1.72 14.64
C MET A 207 -2.58 0.87 15.01
N THR A 208 -3.43 0.53 14.05
CA THR A 208 -4.60 -0.34 14.26
C THR A 208 -4.84 -1.22 13.04
N LEU A 209 -4.61 -2.52 13.14
CA LEU A 209 -4.83 -3.46 12.05
C LEU A 209 -6.04 -4.33 12.34
N ASN A 210 -6.94 -4.47 11.35
CA ASN A 210 -8.08 -5.38 11.46
C ASN A 210 -8.25 -6.24 10.22
N ALA A 211 -8.93 -7.37 10.40
CA ALA A 211 -9.34 -8.27 9.32
C ALA A 211 -10.68 -8.91 9.63
N ASN A 212 -11.44 -9.21 8.58
CA ASN A 212 -12.63 -10.06 8.66
C ASN A 212 -12.36 -11.35 7.90
N LEU A 213 -12.21 -12.48 8.60
CA LEU A 213 -11.74 -13.72 7.97
C LEU A 213 -12.75 -14.35 6.99
N LYS A 214 -14.05 -14.04 7.14
CA LYS A 214 -15.08 -14.44 6.16
C LYS A 214 -14.83 -13.80 4.80
N LYS A 215 -14.38 -12.54 4.81
CA LYS A 215 -14.05 -11.77 3.60
C LYS A 215 -12.61 -12.00 3.14
N GLU A 216 -11.67 -12.10 4.07
CA GLU A 216 -10.23 -12.08 3.85
C GLU A 216 -9.58 -13.43 4.18
N LYS A 217 -9.91 -14.45 3.37
CA LYS A 217 -9.54 -15.86 3.61
C LYS A 217 -8.04 -16.18 3.71
N ASN A 218 -7.17 -15.24 3.35
CA ASN A 218 -5.71 -15.43 3.28
C ASN A 218 -4.94 -14.76 4.42
N ILE A 219 -5.63 -14.08 5.35
CA ILE A 219 -5.01 -13.42 6.50
C ILE A 219 -5.31 -14.27 7.74
N LYS A 220 -4.28 -14.54 8.53
CA LYS A 220 -4.43 -15.20 9.84
C LYS A 220 -4.34 -14.13 10.94
N PRO A 221 -5.14 -14.21 12.01
CA PRO A 221 -5.15 -13.20 13.08
C PRO A 221 -3.76 -12.91 13.66
N TYR A 222 -2.92 -13.94 13.82
CA TYR A 222 -1.55 -13.76 14.33
C TYR A 222 -0.70 -12.85 13.44
N GLN A 223 -0.99 -12.73 12.14
CA GLN A 223 -0.21 -11.89 11.23
C GLN A 223 -0.42 -10.41 11.56
N LEU A 224 -1.65 -10.01 11.90
CA LEU A 224 -1.97 -8.65 12.33
C LEU A 224 -1.27 -8.33 13.67
N ALA A 225 -1.40 -9.23 14.64
CA ALA A 225 -0.76 -9.12 15.94
C ALA A 225 0.77 -9.04 15.81
N TYR A 226 1.35 -9.88 14.95
CA TYR A 226 2.79 -9.91 14.70
C TYR A 226 3.26 -8.57 14.13
N THR A 227 2.57 -8.01 13.14
CA THR A 227 2.94 -6.72 12.54
C THR A 227 2.94 -5.59 13.58
N ILE A 228 1.90 -5.50 14.43
CA ILE A 228 1.81 -4.47 15.49
C ILE A 228 2.99 -4.58 16.46
N ILE A 229 3.23 -5.79 16.98
CA ILE A 229 4.28 -6.05 17.98
C ILE A 229 5.67 -5.88 17.38
N HIS A 230 5.87 -6.37 16.16
CA HIS A 230 7.12 -6.27 15.44
C HIS A 230 7.52 -4.81 15.24
N GLU A 231 6.60 -3.98 14.75
CA GLU A 231 6.89 -2.57 14.49
C GLU A 231 7.16 -1.79 15.78
N HIS A 232 6.44 -2.10 16.87
CA HIS A 232 6.71 -1.50 18.18
C HIS A 232 8.13 -1.83 18.68
N ILE A 233 8.49 -3.12 18.69
CA ILE A 233 9.80 -3.58 19.15
C ILE A 233 10.91 -2.96 18.30
N ARG A 234 10.73 -2.93 16.97
CA ARG A 234 11.69 -2.31 16.05
C ARG A 234 11.95 -0.85 16.39
N ARG A 235 10.89 -0.07 16.60
CA ARG A 235 10.96 1.37 16.93
C ARG A 235 11.62 1.62 18.28
N CYS A 236 11.23 0.85 19.29
CA CYS A 236 11.81 0.90 20.62
C CYS A 236 13.30 0.55 20.65
N GLY A 237 13.67 -0.45 19.86
CA GLY A 237 15.02 -1.00 19.80
C GLY A 237 16.02 -0.12 19.06
N ASN A 238 15.58 0.76 18.16
CA ASN A 238 16.46 1.57 17.31
C ASN A 238 17.58 0.74 16.65
N ASN A 239 17.23 -0.44 16.12
CA ASN A 239 18.14 -1.44 15.52
C ASN A 239 19.14 -2.12 16.48
N ASP A 240 19.05 -1.90 17.80
CA ASP A 240 19.85 -2.61 18.82
C ASP A 240 19.09 -3.82 19.40
N LEU A 241 19.71 -4.99 19.35
CA LEU A 241 19.06 -6.26 19.73
C LEU A 241 18.73 -6.31 21.23
N GLU A 242 19.61 -5.84 22.10
CA GLU A 242 19.36 -5.91 23.55
C GLU A 242 18.23 -4.94 23.95
N THR A 243 18.18 -3.75 23.35
CA THR A 243 17.07 -2.82 23.52
C THR A 243 15.75 -3.40 22.96
N MET A 244 15.80 -4.14 21.85
CA MET A 244 14.63 -4.86 21.33
C MET A 244 14.16 -5.95 22.31
N LYS A 245 15.07 -6.72 22.91
CA LYS A 245 14.75 -7.74 23.92
C LYS A 245 14.10 -7.12 25.15
N GLU A 246 14.61 -6.00 25.65
CA GLU A 246 14.00 -5.27 26.75
C GLU A 246 12.58 -4.80 26.41
N ALA A 247 12.38 -4.25 25.21
CA ALA A 247 11.07 -3.82 24.73
C ALA A 247 10.09 -5.00 24.64
N ALA A 248 10.52 -6.11 24.03
CA ALA A 248 9.72 -7.32 23.91
C ALA A 248 9.36 -7.91 25.29
N TYR A 249 10.31 -7.93 26.23
CA TYR A 249 10.08 -8.47 27.58
C TYR A 249 9.03 -7.67 28.36
N LYS A 250 9.01 -6.34 28.22
CA LYS A 250 7.99 -5.48 28.83
C LYS A 250 6.56 -5.80 28.36
N MET A 251 6.41 -6.41 27.20
CA MET A 251 5.13 -6.80 26.61
C MET A 251 4.94 -8.31 26.49
N LYS A 252 5.74 -9.12 27.21
CA LYS A 252 5.67 -10.60 27.16
C LYS A 252 4.26 -11.15 27.40
N ASP A 253 3.50 -10.52 28.29
CA ASP A 253 2.13 -10.95 28.60
C ASP A 253 1.20 -10.73 27.39
N LYS A 254 1.37 -9.62 26.66
CA LYS A 254 0.63 -9.35 25.42
C LYS A 254 1.09 -10.25 24.27
N ILE A 255 2.38 -10.54 24.15
CA ILE A 255 2.90 -11.52 23.19
C ILE A 255 2.25 -12.89 23.41
N ALA A 256 2.12 -13.33 24.66
CA ALA A 256 1.43 -14.57 24.99
C ALA A 256 -0.08 -14.49 24.74
N GLU A 257 -0.76 -13.44 25.23
CA GLU A 257 -2.20 -13.21 25.09
C GLU A 257 -2.66 -13.13 23.62
N TRP A 258 -1.83 -12.56 22.74
CA TRP A 258 -2.12 -12.42 21.31
C TRP A 258 -1.69 -13.64 20.49
N GLY A 259 -1.25 -14.71 21.16
CA GLY A 259 -0.89 -15.97 20.51
C GLY A 259 0.38 -15.89 19.67
N LEU A 260 1.31 -14.99 19.99
CA LEU A 260 2.56 -14.82 19.24
C LEU A 260 3.70 -15.69 19.74
N ALA A 261 3.56 -16.32 20.91
CA ALA A 261 4.54 -17.25 21.49
C ALA A 261 4.51 -18.64 20.78
N GLN A 262 4.68 -18.65 19.46
CA GLN A 262 4.67 -19.85 18.62
C GLN A 262 6.07 -20.15 18.10
N ARG A 263 6.81 -21.04 18.78
CA ARG A 263 8.22 -21.33 18.48
C ARG A 263 8.46 -21.67 17.01
N GLU A 264 7.71 -22.60 16.45
CA GLU A 264 7.89 -23.06 15.07
C GLU A 264 7.64 -21.95 14.04
N LEU A 265 6.61 -21.15 14.26
CA LEU A 265 6.28 -20.00 13.41
C LEU A 265 7.37 -18.93 13.48
N LEU A 266 7.83 -18.57 14.68
CA LEU A 266 8.89 -17.58 14.86
C LEU A 266 10.20 -18.05 14.23
N GLU A 267 10.54 -19.34 14.32
CA GLU A 267 11.70 -19.91 13.64
C GLU A 267 11.59 -19.85 12.11
N GLN A 268 10.39 -20.05 11.56
CA GLN A 268 10.15 -19.90 10.13
C GLN A 268 10.35 -18.44 9.69
N ILE A 269 9.76 -17.50 10.43
CA ILE A 269 9.87 -16.06 10.14
C ILE A 269 11.34 -15.62 10.24
N ARG A 270 12.06 -16.04 11.29
CA ARG A 270 13.47 -15.71 11.52
C ARG A 270 14.40 -16.17 10.38
N LYS A 271 14.08 -17.29 9.73
CA LYS A 271 14.87 -17.86 8.62
C LYS A 271 14.65 -17.17 7.28
N GLN A 272 13.53 -16.49 7.09
CA GLN A 272 13.10 -15.95 5.78
C GLN A 272 13.44 -14.46 5.60
N ASN A 273 14.01 -13.84 6.62
CA ASN A 273 13.97 -12.40 6.82
C ASN A 273 15.38 -11.77 6.91
N ASN A 274 15.45 -10.46 6.65
CA ASN A 274 16.70 -9.69 6.72
C ASN A 274 17.17 -9.47 8.18
N SER A 275 18.34 -8.82 8.40
CA SER A 275 18.94 -8.69 9.74
C SER A 275 18.05 -7.99 10.77
N ASP A 276 17.28 -6.97 10.35
CA ASP A 276 16.43 -6.19 11.25
C ASP A 276 15.24 -7.03 11.72
N GLU A 277 14.57 -7.68 10.79
CA GLU A 277 13.45 -8.58 11.09
C GLU A 277 13.91 -9.80 11.90
N LYS A 278 15.13 -10.29 11.65
CA LYS A 278 15.75 -11.34 12.47
C LYS A 278 15.91 -10.88 13.91
N ASN A 279 16.39 -9.66 14.15
CA ASN A 279 16.57 -9.13 15.50
C ASN A 279 15.24 -8.98 16.25
N VAL A 280 14.21 -8.46 15.58
CA VAL A 280 12.88 -8.32 16.20
C VAL A 280 12.28 -9.69 16.52
N THR A 281 12.37 -10.64 15.60
CA THR A 281 11.89 -12.02 15.83
C THR A 281 12.64 -12.68 17.00
N THR A 282 13.95 -12.46 17.08
CA THR A 282 14.81 -12.94 18.18
C THR A 282 14.38 -12.34 19.52
N ALA A 283 14.06 -11.04 19.56
CA ALA A 283 13.53 -10.39 20.75
C ALA A 283 12.16 -10.95 21.18
N ILE A 284 11.26 -11.25 20.25
CA ILE A 284 9.97 -11.89 20.54
C ILE A 284 10.19 -13.30 21.11
N MET A 285 11.13 -14.07 20.54
CA MET A 285 11.50 -15.40 21.04
C MET A 285 12.07 -15.36 22.46
N TYR A 286 12.92 -14.37 22.76
CA TYR A 286 13.42 -14.11 24.11
C TYR A 286 12.28 -13.80 25.10
N ALA A 287 11.37 -12.90 24.74
CA ALA A 287 10.21 -12.56 25.59
C ALA A 287 9.27 -13.75 25.83
N ALA A 288 9.18 -14.68 24.86
CA ALA A 288 8.44 -15.93 24.96
C ALA A 288 9.19 -17.04 25.72
N GLY A 289 10.44 -16.81 26.15
CA GLY A 289 11.26 -17.79 26.88
C GLY A 289 11.81 -18.93 26.00
N PHE A 290 12.00 -18.69 24.71
CA PHE A 290 12.60 -19.66 23.79
C PHE A 290 14.11 -19.50 23.64
N GLU A 291 14.65 -18.34 24.00
CA GLU A 291 16.06 -17.97 23.98
C GLU A 291 16.52 -17.38 25.32
#